data_AF-A0A0L6HS43-F1
#
_entry.id   AF-A0A0L6HS43-F1
#
_cell.length_a   1.000
_cell.length_b   1.000
_cell.length_c   1.000
_cell.angle_alpha   90.00
_cell.angle_beta   90.00
_cell.angle_gamma   90.00
#
_symmetry.space_group_name_H-M   'P 1'
#
loop_
_entity.id
_entity.type
_entity.pdbx_description
1 polymer ?
#
loop_
_entity_poly.entity_id
_entity_poly.type
_entity_poly.pdbx_seq_one_letter_code
_entity_poly.pdbx_strand_id
1 'polypeptide(L)'
;MTPARSVPLYDDDEGHVILSVTVFGQDEVPGLDALTEHREADGVRYDIESSSFDETDAGARADKLNDAILERVALLGPAAEALHRADVWVRFFVTLPRGAETLRADTVRALADVNATLWIDA
;
A
#
# COMPACT_ATOMS: atom_id res chain seq x y z
N MET A 1 30.30 29.55 28.44
CA MET A 1 30.36 28.15 27.96
C MET A 1 29.09 27.47 28.40
N THR A 2 28.12 27.35 27.49
CA THR A 2 26.86 26.64 27.75
C THR A 2 27.07 25.19 27.33
N PRO A 3 26.74 24.18 28.15
CA PRO A 3 26.87 22.80 27.73
C PRO A 3 25.91 22.55 26.57
N ALA A 4 26.43 22.03 25.46
CA ALA A 4 25.62 21.52 24.37
C ALA A 4 24.71 20.44 24.97
N ARG A 5 23.41 20.70 25.00
CA ARG A 5 22.40 19.65 25.19
C ARG A 5 22.57 18.71 24.00
N SER A 6 23.21 17.57 24.22
CA SER A 6 23.12 16.44 23.33
C SER A 6 21.67 15.98 23.36
N VAL A 7 20.89 16.42 22.38
CA VAL A 7 19.60 15.79 22.08
C VAL A 7 19.97 14.40 21.57
N PRO A 8 19.56 13.31 22.23
CA PRO A 8 19.73 12.00 21.64
C PRO A 8 18.86 11.99 20.38
N LEU A 9 19.48 11.88 19.21
CA LEU A 9 18.81 11.42 18.00
C LEU A 9 18.57 9.92 18.20
N TYR A 10 17.60 9.57 19.03
CA TYR A 10 16.88 8.32 18.78
C TYR A 10 16.05 8.61 17.55
N ASP A 11 16.59 8.20 16.41
CA ASP A 11 15.85 8.13 15.16
C ASP A 11 14.89 6.95 15.33
N ASP A 12 13.75 7.20 15.96
CA ASP A 12 12.68 6.21 16.21
C ASP A 12 12.02 5.73 14.89
N ASP A 13 12.55 6.12 13.74
CA ASP A 13 12.09 5.67 12.44
C ASP A 13 12.86 4.40 12.03
N GLU A 14 12.61 3.31 12.76
CA GLU A 14 13.33 2.02 12.67
C GLU A 14 13.10 1.24 11.36
N GLY A 15 12.64 1.91 10.30
CA GLY A 15 12.33 1.27 9.03
C GLY A 15 10.99 0.56 9.00
N HIS A 16 10.04 0.98 9.85
CA HIS A 16 8.70 0.40 9.93
C HIS A 16 7.86 0.83 8.73
N VAL A 17 7.30 -0.16 8.02
CA VAL A 17 6.43 0.05 6.86
C VAL A 17 5.10 -0.65 7.13
N ILE A 18 4.01 0.06 6.85
CA ILE A 18 2.66 -0.49 6.80
C ILE A 18 2.20 -0.42 5.35
N LEU A 19 1.64 -1.50 4.82
CA LEU A 19 1.00 -1.56 3.52
C LEU A 19 -0.40 -2.14 3.71
N SER A 20 -1.41 -1.42 3.22
CA SER A 20 -2.79 -1.91 3.17
C SER A 20 -3.40 -1.65 1.81
N VAL A 21 -4.28 -2.56 1.38
CA VAL A 21 -4.97 -2.46 0.10
C VAL A 21 -6.47 -2.49 0.33
N THR A 22 -7.15 -1.47 -0.20
CA THR A 22 -8.60 -1.35 -0.14
C THR A 22 -9.14 -1.09 -1.55
N VAL A 23 -10.22 -1.77 -1.91
CA VAL A 23 -10.97 -1.49 -3.14
C VAL A 23 -12.33 -0.91 -2.75
N PHE A 24 -12.71 0.18 -3.41
CA PHE A 24 -14.00 0.84 -3.25
C PHE A 24 -14.76 0.74 -4.57
N GLY A 25 -16.07 0.53 -4.51
CA GLY A 25 -16.98 0.55 -5.66
C GLY A 25 -18.34 1.11 -5.26
N GLN A 26 -19.10 1.68 -6.19
CA GLN A 26 -20.50 2.03 -5.90
C GLN A 26 -21.39 0.77 -5.88
N ASP A 27 -21.08 -0.18 -6.76
CA ASP A 27 -21.67 -1.53 -6.78
C ASP A 27 -20.63 -2.60 -6.44
N GLU A 28 -21.07 -3.85 -6.36
CA GLU A 28 -20.19 -5.01 -6.24
C GLU A 28 -19.16 -5.05 -7.38
N VAL A 29 -17.95 -5.50 -7.04
CA VAL A 29 -16.82 -5.62 -7.98
C VAL A 29 -16.62 -7.08 -8.34
N PRO A 30 -16.98 -7.52 -9.56
CA PRO A 30 -16.82 -8.91 -9.99
C PRO A 30 -15.37 -9.38 -9.85
N GLY A 31 -15.17 -10.59 -9.35
CA GLY A 31 -13.84 -11.16 -9.14
C GLY A 31 -13.26 -10.92 -7.75
N LEU A 32 -13.91 -10.09 -6.92
CA LEU A 32 -13.59 -9.93 -5.49
C LEU A 32 -14.54 -10.70 -4.57
N ASP A 33 -15.36 -11.61 -5.11
CA ASP A 33 -16.41 -12.33 -4.40
C ASP A 33 -15.90 -13.19 -3.23
N ALA A 34 -14.61 -13.57 -3.27
CA ALA A 34 -13.96 -14.35 -2.23
C ALA A 34 -13.47 -13.50 -1.04
N LEU A 35 -13.54 -12.17 -1.14
CA LEU A 35 -13.00 -11.25 -0.15
C LEU A 35 -14.07 -10.77 0.83
N THR A 36 -13.61 -10.25 1.98
CA THR A 36 -14.54 -9.70 2.98
C THR A 36 -15.09 -8.37 2.49
N GLU A 37 -16.40 -8.34 2.26
CA GLU A 37 -17.13 -7.18 1.83
C GLU A 37 -17.67 -6.38 3.02
N HIS A 38 -17.58 -5.06 2.93
CA HIS A 38 -18.21 -4.11 3.83
C HIS A 38 -19.18 -3.23 3.04
N ARG A 39 -20.47 -3.25 3.41
CA ARG A 39 -21.47 -2.33 2.87
C ARG A 39 -21.38 -0.99 3.59
N GLU A 40 -21.14 0.05 2.82
CA GLU A 40 -21.07 1.43 3.28
C GLU A 40 -22.30 2.21 2.78
N ALA A 41 -22.50 3.43 3.29
CA ALA A 41 -23.64 4.26 2.88
C ALA A 41 -23.56 4.70 1.40
N ASP A 42 -22.36 4.74 0.84
CA ASP A 42 -22.02 5.24 -0.49
C ASP A 42 -21.47 4.16 -1.44
N GLY A 43 -21.49 2.89 -1.02
CA GLY A 43 -21.08 1.77 -1.88
C GLY A 43 -20.60 0.55 -1.12
N VAL A 44 -19.59 -0.10 -1.71
CA VAL A 44 -19.00 -1.34 -1.25
C VAL A 44 -17.50 -1.14 -1.06
N ARG A 45 -16.98 -1.66 0.06
CA ARG A 45 -15.56 -1.61 0.41
C ARG A 45 -15.04 -3.03 0.62
N TYR A 46 -13.94 -3.36 -0.03
CA TYR A 46 -13.24 -4.62 0.12
C TYR A 46 -11.90 -4.37 0.80
N ASP A 47 -11.73 -4.92 2.00
CA ASP A 47 -10.42 -4.96 2.67
C ASP A 47 -9.69 -6.20 2.20
N ILE A 48 -8.65 -6.00 1.37
CA ILE A 48 -7.95 -7.09 0.70
C ILE A 48 -6.98 -7.73 1.68
N GLU A 49 -5.99 -6.95 2.12
CA GLU A 49 -5.00 -7.36 3.10
C GLU A 49 -4.28 -6.14 3.68
N SER A 50 -3.84 -6.25 4.92
CA SER A 50 -2.92 -5.32 5.56
C SER A 50 -1.72 -6.09 6.11
N SER A 51 -0.54 -5.53 5.94
CA SER A 51 0.70 -6.08 6.47
C SER A 51 1.61 -4.96 6.95
N SER A 52 2.44 -5.26 7.94
CA SER A 52 3.50 -4.37 8.40
C SER A 52 4.80 -5.13 8.54
N PHE A 53 5.91 -4.44 8.39
CA PHE A 53 7.23 -5.02 8.61
C PHE A 53 8.25 -3.95 9.01
N ASP A 54 9.27 -4.41 9.73
CA ASP A 54 10.45 -3.62 10.05
C ASP A 54 11.60 -4.05 9.15
N GLU A 55 12.32 -3.09 8.58
CA GLU A 55 13.57 -3.33 7.87
C GLU A 55 14.44 -2.07 7.91
N THR A 56 15.58 -2.16 8.60
CA THR A 56 16.48 -1.01 8.80
C THR A 56 17.29 -0.66 7.54
N ASP A 57 17.64 -1.65 6.72
CA ASP A 57 18.40 -1.40 5.49
C ASP A 57 17.48 -0.85 4.39
N ALA A 58 17.78 0.34 3.87
CA ALA A 58 16.91 1.01 2.91
C ALA A 58 16.78 0.23 1.58
N GLY A 59 17.82 -0.47 1.15
CA GLY A 59 17.75 -1.28 -0.07
C GLY A 59 16.86 -2.50 0.12
N ALA A 60 17.09 -3.25 1.20
CA ALA A 60 16.27 -4.41 1.55
C ALA A 60 14.81 -4.03 1.84
N ARG A 61 14.58 -2.86 2.46
CA ARG A 61 13.24 -2.33 2.73
C ARG A 61 12.50 -2.01 1.43
N ALA A 62 13.17 -1.33 0.50
CA ALA A 62 12.61 -1.07 -0.82
C ALA A 62 12.28 -2.38 -1.53
N ASP A 63 13.19 -3.36 -1.53
CA ASP A 63 12.96 -4.67 -2.16
C ASP A 63 11.72 -5.36 -1.57
N LYS A 64 11.63 -5.43 -0.25
CA LYS A 64 10.51 -6.03 0.48
C LYS A 64 9.18 -5.30 0.24
N LEU A 65 9.20 -3.96 0.15
CA LEU A 65 8.03 -3.16 -0.20
C LEU A 65 7.55 -3.48 -1.63
N ASN A 66 8.46 -3.54 -2.60
CA ASN A 66 8.10 -3.86 -3.99
C ASN A 66 7.50 -5.27 -4.09
N ASP A 67 8.13 -6.25 -3.46
CA ASP A 67 7.64 -7.63 -3.46
C ASP A 67 6.26 -7.72 -2.78
N ALA A 68 6.06 -7.05 -1.63
CA ALA A 68 4.77 -6.98 -0.96
C ALA A 68 3.69 -6.33 -1.86
N ILE A 69 4.00 -5.23 -2.55
CA ILE A 69 3.05 -4.61 -3.48
C ILE A 69 2.66 -5.59 -4.59
N LEU A 70 3.63 -6.25 -5.23
CA LEU A 70 3.38 -7.21 -6.30
C LEU A 70 2.52 -8.38 -5.84
N GLU A 71 2.76 -8.91 -4.64
CA GLU A 71 1.93 -9.96 -4.05
C GLU A 71 0.48 -9.51 -3.87
N ARG A 72 0.23 -8.27 -3.41
CA ARG A 72 -1.14 -7.76 -3.26
C ARG A 72 -1.81 -7.43 -4.60
N VAL A 73 -1.07 -6.95 -5.59
CA VAL A 73 -1.60 -6.79 -6.95
C VAL A 73 -2.05 -8.14 -7.51
N ALA A 74 -1.32 -9.21 -7.26
CA ALA A 74 -1.70 -10.55 -7.74
C ALA A 74 -3.05 -11.02 -7.17
N LEU A 75 -3.39 -10.66 -5.92
CA LEU A 75 -4.70 -10.96 -5.32
C LEU A 75 -5.86 -10.28 -6.05
N LEU A 76 -5.60 -9.14 -6.69
CA LEU A 76 -6.57 -8.37 -7.47
C LEU A 76 -6.73 -8.86 -8.92
N GLY A 77 -5.85 -9.77 -9.37
CA GLY A 77 -5.84 -10.29 -10.74
C GLY A 77 -7.21 -10.80 -11.26
N PRO A 78 -7.99 -11.55 -10.48
CA PRO A 78 -9.32 -12.01 -10.90
C PRO A 78 -10.32 -10.89 -11.22
N ALA A 79 -10.11 -9.70 -10.65
CA ALA A 79 -10.98 -8.54 -10.83
C ALA A 79 -10.42 -7.50 -11.82
N ALA A 80 -9.27 -7.75 -12.46
CA ALA A 80 -8.50 -6.74 -13.21
C ALA A 80 -9.36 -5.84 -14.11
N GLU A 81 -10.23 -6.41 -14.95
CA GLU A 81 -11.13 -5.65 -15.83
C GLU A 81 -12.14 -4.79 -15.06
N ALA A 82 -12.71 -5.30 -13.97
CA ALA A 82 -13.67 -4.57 -13.16
C ALA A 82 -13.05 -3.38 -12.41
N LEU A 83 -11.74 -3.43 -12.12
CA LEU A 83 -11.03 -2.35 -11.43
C LEU A 83 -10.86 -1.08 -12.27
N HIS A 84 -11.03 -1.17 -13.59
CA HIS A 84 -11.00 -0.02 -14.52
C HIS A 84 -12.36 0.65 -14.70
N ARG A 85 -13.42 0.17 -14.04
CA ARG A 85 -14.71 0.85 -14.03
C ARG A 85 -14.58 2.24 -13.39
N ALA A 86 -15.34 3.21 -13.91
CA ALA A 86 -15.27 4.60 -13.45
C ALA A 86 -15.73 4.80 -11.99
N ASP A 87 -16.53 3.87 -11.46
CA ASP A 87 -17.02 3.89 -10.09
C ASP A 87 -16.14 3.10 -9.11
N VAL A 88 -15.05 2.48 -9.59
CA VAL A 88 -14.15 1.66 -8.80
C VAL A 88 -12.84 2.40 -8.54
N TRP A 89 -12.37 2.33 -7.30
CA TRP A 89 -11.11 2.91 -6.86
C TRP A 89 -10.31 1.89 -6.05
N VAL A 90 -9.11 1.56 -6.54
CA VAL A 90 -8.12 0.75 -5.81
C VAL A 90 -7.13 1.67 -5.11
N ARG A 91 -6.99 1.50 -3.79
CA ARG A 91 -6.06 2.28 -2.95
C ARG A 91 -5.05 1.36 -2.30
N PHE A 92 -3.77 1.60 -2.58
CA PHE A 92 -2.65 1.10 -1.80
C PHE A 92 -2.23 2.22 -0.84
N PHE A 93 -2.43 2.02 0.46
CA PHE A 93 -1.97 2.95 1.48
C PHE A 93 -0.67 2.42 2.09
N VAL A 94 0.36 3.26 2.10
CA VAL A 94 1.69 2.92 2.57
C VAL A 94 2.19 3.98 3.54
N THR A 95 2.69 3.54 4.70
CA THR A 95 3.48 4.40 5.60
C THR A 95 4.96 4.13 5.35
N LEU A 96 5.75 5.19 5.18
CA LEU A 96 7.18 5.06 4.95
C LEU A 96 7.97 5.77 6.05
N PRO A 97 9.10 5.21 6.48
CA PRO A 97 10.04 5.93 7.32
C PRO A 97 10.63 7.11 6.55
N ARG A 98 11.18 8.09 7.26
CA ARG A 98 11.89 9.22 6.69
C ARG A 98 13.03 8.76 5.78
N GLY A 99 12.92 9.16 4.52
CA GLY A 99 13.88 8.79 3.49
C GLY A 99 13.20 8.69 2.13
N ALA A 100 13.99 8.39 1.10
CA ALA A 100 13.45 8.09 -0.22
C ALA A 100 13.43 6.56 -0.39
N GLU A 101 12.23 5.98 -0.45
CA GLU A 101 12.06 4.60 -0.92
C GLU A 101 11.97 4.56 -2.45
N THR A 102 12.45 3.45 -3.03
CA THR A 102 12.41 3.27 -4.49
C THR A 102 11.36 2.25 -4.87
N LEU A 103 10.41 2.65 -5.72
CA LEU A 103 9.54 1.73 -6.43
C LEU A 103 10.14 1.36 -7.78
N ARG A 104 10.21 0.07 -8.06
CA ARG A 104 10.73 -0.48 -9.30
C ARG A 104 9.70 -0.27 -10.43
N ALA A 105 10.20 -0.18 -11.66
CA ALA A 105 9.36 0.11 -12.82
C ALA A 105 8.32 -0.98 -13.10
N ASP A 106 8.63 -2.24 -12.82
CA ASP A 106 7.69 -3.37 -12.89
C ASP A 106 6.57 -3.26 -11.85
N THR A 107 6.90 -2.83 -10.63
CA THR A 107 5.93 -2.59 -9.55
C THR A 107 4.98 -1.45 -9.92
N VAL A 108 5.49 -0.36 -10.51
CA VAL A 108 4.66 0.74 -11.01
C VAL A 108 3.73 0.27 -12.13
N ARG A 109 4.20 -0.58 -13.05
CA ARG A 109 3.34 -1.15 -14.11
C ARG A 109 2.25 -2.05 -13.54
N ALA A 110 2.60 -2.92 -12.59
CA ALA A 110 1.66 -3.81 -11.94
C ALA A 110 0.55 -3.03 -11.20
N LEU A 111 0.89 -1.92 -10.53
CA LEU A 111 -0.10 -1.01 -9.93
C LEU A 111 -1.02 -0.39 -10.98
N ALA A 112 -0.48 0.02 -12.13
CA ALA A 112 -1.28 0.58 -13.22
C ALA A 112 -2.24 -0.45 -13.84
N ASP A 113 -1.85 -1.71 -13.94
CA ASP A 113 -2.67 -2.79 -14.49
C ASP A 113 -3.98 -3.00 -13.69
N VAL A 114 -3.98 -2.65 -12.40
CA VAL A 114 -5.15 -2.74 -11.51
C VAL A 114 -5.76 -1.37 -11.18
N ASN A 115 -5.44 -0.32 -11.94
CA ASN A 115 -5.93 1.04 -11.73
C ASN A 115 -5.69 1.56 -10.29
N ALA A 116 -4.56 1.19 -9.69
CA ALA A 116 -4.26 1.53 -8.31
C ALA A 116 -3.74 2.95 -8.16
N THR A 117 -4.21 3.60 -7.09
CA THR A 117 -3.61 4.80 -6.53
C THR A 117 -2.74 4.41 -5.34
N LEU A 118 -1.47 4.81 -5.36
CA LEU A 118 -0.59 4.69 -4.21
C LEU A 118 -0.66 5.97 -3.36
N TRP A 119 -1.10 5.83 -2.11
CA TRP A 119 -1.13 6.89 -1.12
C TRP A 119 -0.01 6.66 -0.12
N ILE A 120 0.92 7.62 -0.05
CA ILE A 120 2.06 7.60 0.87
C ILE A 120 1.79 8.55 2.03
N ASP A 121 1.92 8.04 3.25
CA ASP A 121 1.98 8.82 4.49
C ASP A 121 3.42 8.75 5.04
N ALA A 122 4.00 9.92 5.35
CA ALA A 122 5.42 10.08 5.69
C ALA A 122 5.64 11.21 6.71
#